data_AF-A0A6P0P7A3-F1
#
_entry.id   AF-A0A6P0P7A3-F1
#
_cell.length_a   1.000
_cell.length_b   1.000
_cell.length_c   1.000
_cell.angle_alpha   90.00
_cell.angle_beta   90.00
_cell.angle_gamma   90.00
#
_symmetry.space_group_name_H-M   'P 1'
#
loop_
_entity.id
_entity.type
_entity.pdbx_description
1 polymer ?
#
loop_
_entity_poly.entity_id
_entity_poly.type
_entity_poly.pdbx_seq_one_letter_code
_entity_poly.pdbx_strand_id
1 'polypeptide(L)'
;MRVLDELFWHIPQTIRYAVNENLYGYEAISAFRKARGKVNLERVLMNTVITTYGQDFATANTEFQRQKTGKMGRQSQTWMCTSVGWRVVSAHVSFL
;
A
#
# COMPACT_ATOMS: atom_id res chain seq x y z
N MET A 1 14.12 -7.24 -0.61
CA MET A 1 12.71 -7.14 -1.02
C MET A 1 11.92 -8.20 -0.26
N ARG A 2 11.76 -8.02 1.06
CA ARG A 2 11.06 -8.98 1.94
C ARG A 2 9.97 -8.27 2.76
N VAL A 3 10.34 -7.16 3.41
CA VAL A 3 9.45 -6.37 4.28
C VAL A 3 8.14 -5.93 3.62
N LEU A 4 8.13 -5.50 2.35
CA LEU A 4 6.91 -5.01 1.71
C LEU A 4 5.91 -6.11 1.32
N ASP A 5 6.37 -7.33 1.09
CA ASP A 5 5.50 -8.49 0.84
C ASP A 5 4.98 -9.05 2.16
N GLU A 6 5.83 -9.05 3.19
CA GLU A 6 5.48 -9.48 4.55
C GLU A 6 4.38 -8.62 5.17
N LEU A 7 4.29 -7.33 4.79
CA LEU A 7 3.30 -6.42 5.36
C LEU A 7 1.90 -6.54 4.75
N PHE A 8 1.70 -7.20 3.61
CA PHE A 8 0.35 -7.46 3.09
C PHE A 8 -0.24 -8.68 3.79
N TRP A 9 -1.55 -8.69 4.02
CA TRP A 9 -2.21 -9.86 4.60
C TRP A 9 -2.32 -10.98 3.57
N HIS A 10 -1.93 -12.20 3.95
CA HIS A 10 -1.80 -13.35 3.04
C HIS A 10 -3.12 -14.11 2.90
N ILE A 11 -4.14 -13.43 2.37
CA ILE A 11 -5.47 -14.02 2.12
C ILE A 11 -6.03 -13.62 0.74
N PRO A 12 -7.01 -14.36 0.20
CA PRO A 12 -7.64 -14.04 -1.09
C PRO A 12 -8.39 -12.71 -1.12
N GLN A 13 -8.84 -12.19 0.02
CA GLN A 13 -9.63 -10.97 0.13
C GLN A 13 -8.78 -9.70 0.13
N THR A 14 -7.45 -9.82 0.24
CA THR A 14 -6.56 -8.65 0.21
C THR A 14 -6.58 -8.01 -1.16
N ILE A 15 -6.95 -6.74 -1.24
CA ILE A 15 -7.00 -6.00 -2.52
C ILE A 15 -5.93 -4.91 -2.58
N ARG A 16 -5.49 -4.61 -3.80
CA ARG A 16 -4.64 -3.47 -4.08
C ARG A 16 -5.00 -2.83 -5.41
N TYR A 17 -5.52 -1.60 -5.36
CA TYR A 17 -5.64 -0.74 -6.52
C TYR A 17 -4.35 0.07 -6.67
N ALA A 18 -3.56 -0.25 -7.68
CA ALA A 18 -2.36 0.47 -8.05
C ALA A 18 -2.70 1.55 -9.08
N VAL A 19 -1.67 2.28 -9.51
CA VAL A 19 -1.85 3.35 -10.49
C VAL A 19 -2.37 2.81 -11.83
N ASN A 20 -1.91 1.64 -12.27
CA ASN A 20 -2.25 1.09 -13.59
C ASN A 20 -2.87 -0.32 -13.51
N GLU A 21 -3.05 -0.88 -12.30
CA GLU A 21 -3.43 -2.28 -12.11
C GLU A 21 -4.40 -2.45 -10.94
N ASN A 22 -5.37 -3.35 -11.09
CA ASN A 22 -6.25 -3.79 -10.00
C ASN A 22 -5.89 -5.22 -9.62
N LEU A 23 -5.47 -5.43 -8.38
CA LEU A 23 -4.96 -6.72 -7.91
C LEU A 23 -5.87 -7.26 -6.81
N TYR A 24 -6.31 -8.51 -6.97
CA TYR A 24 -7.18 -9.22 -6.04
C TYR A 24 -6.44 -10.46 -5.51
N GLY A 25 -6.37 -10.58 -4.18
CA GLY A 25 -5.64 -11.63 -3.49
C GLY A 25 -4.14 -11.34 -3.35
N TYR A 26 -3.58 -11.87 -2.26
CA TYR A 26 -2.15 -11.71 -1.96
C TYR A 26 -1.23 -12.22 -3.09
N GLU A 27 -1.59 -13.34 -3.73
CA GLU A 27 -0.77 -13.93 -4.79
C GLU A 27 -0.57 -12.98 -5.97
N ALA A 28 -1.64 -12.35 -6.44
CA ALA A 28 -1.56 -11.35 -7.52
C ALA A 28 -0.72 -10.14 -7.11
N ILE A 29 -0.84 -9.69 -5.85
CA ILE A 29 -0.05 -8.59 -5.30
C ILE A 29 1.43 -8.95 -5.23
N SER A 30 1.77 -10.15 -4.76
CA SER A 30 3.16 -10.63 -4.67
C SER A 30 3.78 -10.80 -6.05
N ALA A 31 3.06 -11.43 -6.99
CA ALA A 31 3.52 -11.61 -8.37
C ALA A 31 3.81 -10.26 -9.04
N PHE A 32 2.89 -9.29 -8.91
CA PHE A 32 3.09 -7.93 -9.41
C PHE A 32 4.34 -7.28 -8.82
N ARG A 33 4.54 -7.39 -7.50
CA ARG A 33 5.71 -6.79 -6.83
C ARG A 33 7.02 -7.39 -7.32
N LYS A 34 7.08 -8.72 -7.51
CA LYS A 34 8.25 -9.43 -8.07
C LYS A 34 8.58 -8.96 -9.48
N ALA A 35 7.56 -8.71 -10.31
CA ALA A 35 7.74 -8.25 -11.69
C ALA A 35 8.03 -6.74 -11.79
N ARG A 36 7.65 -5.93 -10.80
CA ARG A 36 7.73 -4.47 -10.87
C ARG A 36 9.17 -3.96 -10.82
N GLY A 37 9.58 -3.24 -11.86
CA GLY A 37 10.83 -2.49 -11.88
C GLY A 37 10.90 -1.39 -10.80
N LYS A 38 12.09 -1.16 -10.23
CA LYS A 38 12.31 -0.17 -9.15
C LYS A 38 12.43 1.29 -9.61
N VAL A 39 12.20 1.55 -10.90
CA VAL A 39 12.45 2.85 -11.51
C VAL A 39 11.33 3.83 -11.11
N ASN A 40 11.70 5.09 -10.84
CA ASN A 40 10.78 6.20 -10.60
C ASN A 40 9.84 6.01 -9.38
N LEU A 41 10.34 5.35 -8.32
CA LEU A 41 9.58 5.10 -7.09
C LEU A 41 9.83 6.13 -5.97
N GLU A 42 10.84 6.98 -6.10
CA GLU A 42 11.14 8.04 -5.14
C GLU A 42 10.00 9.06 -5.09
N ARG A 43 9.70 9.50 -3.88
CA ARG A 43 8.61 10.44 -3.59
C ARG A 43 8.82 11.07 -2.23
N VAL A 44 8.29 12.27 -2.06
CA VAL A 44 8.17 12.95 -0.76
C VAL A 44 6.75 12.74 -0.26
N LEU A 45 6.60 12.35 1.02
CA LEU A 45 5.30 12.19 1.66
C LEU A 45 4.87 13.51 2.30
N MET A 46 3.57 13.79 2.25
CA MET A 46 2.95 14.98 2.83
C MET A 46 1.59 14.60 3.41
N ASN A 47 1.10 15.40 4.37
CA ASN A 47 -0.24 15.24 4.94
C ASN A 47 -0.54 13.81 5.39
N THR A 48 0.45 13.16 6.02
CA THR A 48 0.30 11.79 6.51
C THR A 48 -0.61 11.79 7.75
N VAL A 49 -1.72 11.08 7.65
CA VAL A 49 -2.68 10.88 8.73
C VAL A 49 -2.81 9.39 9.00
N ILE A 50 -2.52 9.00 10.24
CA ILE A 50 -2.67 7.64 10.73
C ILE A 50 -3.71 7.67 11.85
N THR A 51 -4.77 6.88 11.69
CA THR A 51 -5.89 6.82 12.65
C THR A 51 -6.14 5.37 13.03
N THR A 52 -6.16 5.08 14.32
CA THR A 52 -6.49 3.77 14.88
C THR A 52 -7.95 3.70 15.33
N TYR A 53 -8.53 2.51 15.27
CA TYR A 53 -9.89 2.21 15.74
C TYR A 53 -9.81 0.99 16.64
N GLY A 54 -9.88 1.21 17.95
CA GLY A 54 -9.56 0.17 18.93
C GLY A 54 -8.09 -0.24 18.85
N GLN A 55 -7.79 -1.51 19.14
CA GLN A 55 -6.42 -2.03 19.23
C GLN A 55 -5.96 -2.73 17.95
N ASP A 56 -6.90 -3.18 17.11
CA ASP A 56 -6.61 -4.14 16.04
C ASP A 56 -6.89 -3.59 14.64
N PHE A 57 -7.22 -2.30 14.51
CA PHE A 57 -7.54 -1.71 13.22
C PHE A 57 -6.99 -0.29 13.07
N ALA A 58 -6.53 0.05 11.87
CA ALA A 58 -6.03 1.38 11.55
C ALA A 58 -6.20 1.73 10.07
N THR A 59 -6.20 3.02 9.77
CA THR A 59 -5.99 3.54 8.42
C THR A 59 -4.73 4.40 8.40
N ALA A 60 -3.98 4.32 7.30
CA ALA A 60 -2.84 5.19 7.03
C ALA A 60 -3.04 5.82 5.66
N ASN A 61 -3.23 7.14 5.64
CA ASN A 61 -3.44 7.93 4.44
C ASN A 61 -2.32 8.94 4.31
N THR A 62 -1.80 9.12 3.10
CA THR A 62 -0.79 10.13 2.83
C THR A 62 -0.93 10.63 1.40
N GLU A 63 -0.64 11.90 1.22
CA GLU A 63 -0.32 12.45 -0.08
C GLU A 63 1.16 12.20 -0.37
N PHE A 64 1.51 12.21 -1.66
CA PHE A 64 2.89 12.16 -2.07
C PHE A 64 3.13 12.91 -3.37
N GLN A 65 4.35 13.42 -3.53
CA GLN A 65 4.82 14.01 -4.78
C GLN A 65 5.97 13.17 -5.35
N ARG A 66 5.90 12.81 -6.63
CA ARG A 66 7.01 12.16 -7.34
C ARG A 66 8.16 13.15 -7.52
N GLN A 67 9.35 12.81 -7.04
CA GLN A 67 10.50 13.72 -7.15
C GLN A 67 10.87 14.04 -8.60
N LYS A 68 10.85 13.02 -9.49
CA LYS A 68 11.25 13.20 -10.89
C LYS A 68 10.22 13.93 -11.75
N THR A 69 8.93 13.77 -11.46
CA THR A 69 7.86 14.27 -12.35
C THR A 69 7.03 15.39 -11.73
N GLY A 70 7.19 15.69 -10.44
CA GLY A 70 6.36 16.63 -9.70
C GLY A 70 4.90 16.18 -9.52
N LYS A 71 4.51 15.00 -10.02
CA LYS A 71 3.12 14.54 -10.02
C LYS A 71 2.64 14.24 -8.60
N MET A 72 1.48 14.78 -8.26
CA MET A 72 0.79 14.59 -6.98
C MET A 72 -0.02 13.30 -6.99
N GLY A 73 0.07 12.53 -5.90
CA GLY A 73 -0.66 11.31 -5.72
C GLY A 73 -1.11 11.07 -4.30
N ARG A 74 -1.96 10.07 -4.14
CA ARG A 74 -2.56 9.65 -2.88
C ARG A 74 -2.26 8.18 -2.65
N GLN A 75 -1.97 7.84 -1.41
CA GLN A 75 -1.88 6.46 -0.97
C GLN A 75 -2.75 6.29 0.27
N SER A 76 -3.69 5.36 0.21
CA SER A 76 -4.48 4.91 1.35
C SER A 76 -4.19 3.44 1.64
N GLN A 77 -4.15 3.11 2.92
CA GLN A 77 -3.98 1.75 3.42
C GLN A 77 -4.92 1.53 4.59
N THR A 78 -5.55 0.36 4.60
CA THR A 78 -6.26 -0.18 5.76
C THR A 78 -5.42 -1.29 6.36
N TRP A 79 -5.26 -1.24 7.67
CA TRP A 79 -4.41 -2.12 8.45
C TRP A 79 -5.22 -2.87 9.50
N MET A 80 -4.88 -4.13 9.70
CA MET A 80 -5.46 -4.96 10.76
C MET A 80 -4.35 -5.67 11.53
N CYS A 81 -4.48 -5.75 12.86
CA CYS A 81 -3.60 -6.54 13.70
C CYS A 81 -4.05 -8.01 13.60
N THR A 82 -3.20 -8.85 13.02
CA THR A 82 -3.42 -10.29 12.90
C THR A 82 -2.64 -11.03 13.98
N SER A 83 -2.80 -12.35 14.10
CA SER A 83 -2.02 -13.17 15.04
C SER A 83 -0.49 -13.09 14.81
N VAL A 84 -0.05 -12.66 13.62
CA VAL A 84 1.36 -12.47 13.24
C VAL A 84 1.76 -10.99 13.14
N GLY A 85 0.95 -10.11 13.72
CA GLY A 85 1.13 -8.66 13.77
C GLY A 85 0.34 -7.89 12.71
N TRP A 86 0.64 -6.59 12.58
CA TRP A 86 -0.04 -5.67 11.68
C TRP A 86 0.17 -6.00 10.20
N ARG A 87 -0.91 -6.04 9.43
CA ARG A 87 -0.91 -6.28 7.99
C ARG A 87 -1.84 -5.33 7.26
N VAL A 88 -1.43 -4.93 6.06
CA VAL A 88 -2.26 -4.22 5.08
C VAL A 88 -3.28 -5.19 4.52
N VAL A 89 -4.56 -4.90 4.77
CA VAL A 89 -5.69 -5.71 4.27
C VAL A 89 -6.29 -5.12 2.99
N SER A 90 -6.11 -3.82 2.77
CA SER A 90 -6.51 -3.13 1.54
C SER A 90 -5.60 -1.92 1.29
N ALA A 91 -5.28 -1.64 0.04
CA ALA A 91 -4.53 -0.46 -0.35
C ALA A 91 -4.99 0.13 -1.67
N HIS A 92 -4.92 1.46 -1.78
CA HIS A 92 -5.17 2.18 -3.03
C HIS A 92 -4.08 3.25 -3.23
N VAL A 93 -3.52 3.29 -4.43
CA VAL A 93 -2.60 4.34 -4.89
C VAL A 93 -3.13 4.94 -6.18
N SER A 94 -3.35 6.25 -6.19
CA SER A 94 -3.75 6.99 -7.39
C SER A 94 -2.88 8.22 -7.58
N PHE A 95 -2.90 8.76 -8.79
CA PHE A 95 -2.46 10.12 -9.05
C PHE A 95 -3.67 11.04 -9.21
N LEU A 96 -3.47 12.35 -9.00
CA LEU A 96 -4.39 13.38 -9.46
C LEU A 96 -4.25 13.58 -10.98
#